data_AF-A0A1G3UHG6-F1
#
_entry.id   AF-A0A1G3UHG6-F1
#
_cell.length_a   1.000
_cell.length_b   1.000
_cell.length_c   1.000
_cell.angle_alpha   90.00
_cell.angle_beta   90.00
_cell.angle_gamma   90.00
#
_symmetry.space_group_name_H-M   'P 1'
#
loop_
_entity.id
_entity.type
_entity.pdbx_description
1 polymer ?
#
loop_
_entity_poly.entity_id
_entity_poly.type
_entity_poly.pdbx_seq_one_letter_code
_entity_poly.pdbx_strand_id
1 'polypeptide(L)' 'MVELRKVYKDAFSNKEDFVNYMSKWVANPKRETSLMDKWIKKYELMPHLGFDEDTLREISAYIYETDFAKRGGRYWSH' A
#
# COMPACT_ATOMS: atom_id res chain seq x y z
N MET A 1 3.11 11.03 -5.38
CA MET A 1 3.39 9.63 -4.97
C MET A 1 4.17 9.52 -3.64
N VAL A 2 4.62 10.63 -3.02
CA VAL A 2 5.26 10.63 -1.68
C VAL A 2 4.21 10.71 -0.55
N GLU A 3 3.02 11.27 -0.80
CA GLU A 3 1.97 11.37 0.24
C GLU A 3 1.47 10.02 0.75
N LEU A 4 1.40 9.00 -0.11
CA LEU A 4 0.85 7.69 0.25
C LEU A 4 1.58 7.09 1.47
N ARG A 5 2.92 7.04 1.39
CA ARG A 5 3.77 6.53 2.46
C ARG A 5 3.72 7.40 3.71
N LYS A 6 3.62 8.72 3.53
CA LYS A 6 3.56 9.66 4.66
C LYS A 6 2.26 9.50 5.44
N VAL A 7 1.13 9.42 4.74
CA VAL A 7 -0.17 9.15 5.35
C VAL A 7 -0.18 7.80 6.09
N TYR A 8 0.44 6.75 5.52
CA TYR A 8 0.53 5.47 6.22
C TYR A 8 1.47 5.49 7.42
N LYS A 9 2.61 6.16 7.35
CA LYS A 9 3.51 6.31 8.52
C LYS A 9 2.91 7.19 9.62
N ASP A 10 2.08 8.16 9.25
CA ASP A 10 1.38 9.00 10.23
C ASP A 10 0.16 8.27 10.82
N ALA A 11 -0.49 7.38 10.06
CA ALA A 11 -1.64 6.59 10.51
C ALA A 11 -1.27 5.34 11.32
N PHE A 12 -0.08 4.77 11.13
CA PHE A 12 0.38 3.56 11.80
C PHE A 12 1.67 3.80 12.58
N SER A 13 1.64 3.55 13.88
CA SER A 13 2.78 3.78 14.77
C SER A 13 3.95 2.83 14.54
N ASN A 14 3.68 1.63 14.01
CA ASN A 14 4.71 0.62 13.72
C ASN A 14 4.44 -0.11 12.39
N LYS A 15 5.47 -0.80 11.89
CA LYS A 15 5.41 -1.56 10.62
C LYS A 15 4.42 -2.72 10.68
N GLU A 16 4.32 -3.41 11.82
CA GLU A 16 3.45 -4.58 11.97
C GLU A 16 1.97 -4.21 11.83
N ASP A 17 1.54 -3.10 12.44
CA ASP A 17 0.19 -2.59 12.35
C ASP A 17 -0.18 -2.23 10.92
N PHE A 18 0.74 -1.60 10.20
CA PHE A 18 0.57 -1.33 8.78
C PHE A 18 0.43 -2.62 7.97
N VAL A 19 1.35 -3.59 8.16
CA VAL A 19 1.34 -4.85 7.41
C VAL A 19 0.06 -5.64 7.68
N ASN A 20 -0.38 -5.71 8.93
CA ASN A 20 -1.61 -6.41 9.31
C ASN A 20 -2.87 -5.72 8.79
N TYR A 21 -2.92 -4.39 8.81
CA TYR A 21 -4.04 -3.64 8.23
C TYR A 21 -4.08 -3.83 6.71
N MET A 22 -2.94 -3.68 6.05
CA MET A 22 -2.84 -3.73 4.60
C MET A 22 -3.08 -5.14 4.05
N SER A 23 -2.54 -6.19 4.67
CA SER A 23 -2.79 -7.57 4.23
C SER A 23 -4.27 -7.92 4.30
N LYS A 24 -4.96 -7.53 5.38
CA LYS A 24 -6.41 -7.72 5.54
C LYS A 24 -7.22 -6.87 4.57
N TRP A 25 -6.80 -5.63 4.33
CA TRP A 25 -7.47 -4.75 3.39
C TRP A 25 -7.32 -5.23 1.94
N VAL A 26 -6.15 -5.68 1.51
CA VAL A 26 -5.94 -6.21 0.15
C VAL A 26 -6.68 -7.53 -0.06
N ALA A 27 -6.85 -8.33 1.00
CA ALA A 27 -7.67 -9.55 0.95
C ALA A 27 -9.16 -9.25 0.72
N ASN A 28 -9.69 -8.16 1.28
CA ASN A 28 -11.08 -7.74 1.08
C ASN A 28 -11.19 -6.20 1.02
N PRO A 29 -10.85 -5.60 -0.13
CA PRO A 29 -10.76 -4.16 -0.23
C PRO A 29 -12.17 -3.58 -0.16
N LYS A 30 -12.46 -2.90 0.95
CA LYS A 30 -13.70 -2.14 1.13
C LYS A 30 -13.41 -0.66 1.10
N ARG A 31 -14.31 0.08 0.45
CA ARG A 31 -14.24 1.54 0.36
C ARG A 31 -14.40 2.17 1.75
N GLU A 32 -15.32 1.66 2.56
CA GLU A 32 -15.63 2.14 3.91
C GLU A 32 -14.49 2.01 4.92
N THR A 33 -13.65 0.97 4.78
CA THR A 33 -12.53 0.73 5.69
C THR A 33 -11.23 1.35 5.20
N SER A 34 -11.24 1.98 4.02
CA SER A 34 -10.06 2.56 3.42
C SER A 34 -9.79 3.94 4.01
N LEU A 35 -8.59 4.13 4.57
CA LEU A 35 -8.05 5.45 4.91
C LEU A 35 -7.88 6.37 3.68
N MET A 36 -8.15 5.85 2.48
CA MET A 36 -7.73 6.42 1.21
C MET A 36 -8.88 6.51 0.19
N ASP A 37 -10.02 7.04 0.64
CA ASP A 37 -11.23 7.16 -0.17
C ASP A 37 -11.01 7.97 -1.48
N LYS A 38 -10.15 8.99 -1.43
CA LYS A 38 -9.70 9.76 -2.60
C LYS A 38 -8.91 8.92 -3.61
N TRP A 39 -8.19 7.91 -3.15
CA TRP A 39 -7.36 7.05 -3.99
C TRP A 39 -8.18 5.93 -4.62
N ILE A 40 -9.17 5.39 -3.90
CA ILE A 40 -10.15 4.46 -4.49
C ILE A 40 -10.95 5.14 -5.61
N LYS A 41 -11.28 6.42 -5.48
CA LYS A 41 -11.92 7.18 -6.57
C LYS A 41 -11.00 7.41 -7.77
N LYS A 42 -9.69 7.40 -7.58
CA LYS A 42 -8.69 7.71 -8.62
C LYS A 42 -8.13 6.47 -9.32
N TYR A 43 -7.91 5.38 -8.58
CA TYR A 43 -7.28 4.15 -9.06
C TYR A 43 -8.23 2.95 -9.04
N GLU A 44 -9.51 3.22 -8.75
CA GLU A 44 -10.55 2.21 -8.59
C GLU A 44 -10.27 1.26 -7.42
N LEU A 45 -11.22 0.38 -7.11
CA LEU A 45 -11.05 -0.59 -6.04
C LEU A 45 -10.08 -1.67 -6.51
N MET A 46 -9.13 -2.05 -5.65
CA MET A 46 -8.18 -3.10 -5.99
C MET A 46 -8.94 -4.41 -6.28
N PRO A 47 -8.70 -5.09 -7.40
CA PRO A 47 -9.33 -6.39 -7.67
C PRO A 47 -8.81 -7.45 -6.71
N HIS A 48 -9.63 -8.46 -6.43
CA HIS A 48 -9.21 -9.59 -5.61
C HIS A 48 -8.07 -10.35 -6.31
N LEU A 49 -6.89 -10.36 -5.70
CA LEU A 49 -5.67 -10.88 -6.32
C LEU A 49 -5.53 -12.41 -6.22
N GLY A 50 -6.31 -13.07 -5.35
CA GLY A 50 -6.25 -14.52 -5.17
C GLY A 50 -4.98 -15.04 -4.50
N PHE A 51 -4.18 -14.17 -3.89
CA PHE A 51 -3.00 -14.53 -3.11
C PHE A 51 -3.38 -14.95 -1.69
N ASP A 52 -2.58 -15.83 -1.09
CA ASP A 52 -2.68 -16.20 0.32
C ASP A 52 -2.25 -15.05 1.25
N GLU A 53 -2.62 -15.14 2.53
CA GLU A 53 -2.36 -14.09 3.52
C GLU A 53 -0.86 -13.79 3.71
N ASP A 54 0.00 -14.81 3.61
CA ASP A 54 1.44 -14.66 3.79
C ASP A 54 2.05 -13.89 2.62
N THR A 55 1.67 -14.23 1.38
CA THR A 55 2.03 -13.46 0.19
C THR A 55 1.54 -12.01 0.29
N LEU A 56 0.32 -11.79 0.79
CA LEU A 56 -0.21 -10.43 0.98
C LEU A 56 0.54 -9.65 2.06
N ARG A 57 1.03 -10.31 3.12
CA ARG A 57 1.91 -9.71 4.12
C ARG A 57 3.25 -9.29 3.53
N GLU A 58 3.86 -10.14 2.70
CA GLU A 58 5.13 -9.82 2.05
C GLU A 58 5.01 -8.62 1.10
N ILE A 59 3.95 -8.59 0.28
CA ILE A 59 3.65 -7.45 -0.59
C ILE A 59 3.47 -6.17 0.24
N SER A 60 2.72 -6.26 1.34
CA SER A 60 2.50 -5.13 2.25
C SER A 60 3.81 -4.64 2.88
N ALA A 61 4.65 -5.55 3.36
CA ALA A 61 5.95 -5.23 3.93
C ALA A 61 6.85 -4.55 2.89
N TYR A 62 6.88 -5.07 1.65
CA TYR A 62 7.61 -4.49 0.55
C TYR A 62 7.13 -3.07 0.23
N ILE A 63 5.82 -2.82 0.19
CA ILE A 63 5.26 -1.48 -0.04
C ILE A 63 5.65 -0.51 1.07
N TYR A 64 5.67 -0.97 2.34
CA TYR A 64 6.06 -0.14 3.48
C TYR A 64 7.54 0.27 3.41
N GLU A 65 8.42 -0.68 3.10
CA GLU A 65 9.87 -0.49 3.07
C GLU A 65 10.35 0.22 1.81
N THR A 66 9.70 -0.05 0.67
CA THR A 66 10.10 0.49 -0.62
C THR A 66 9.72 1.96 -0.74
N ASP A 67 10.74 2.80 -0.93
CA ASP A 67 10.54 4.18 -1.32
C ASP A 67 10.44 4.28 -2.84
N PHE A 68 9.20 4.26 -3.35
CA PHE A 68 8.93 4.36 -4.78
C PHE A 68 9.38 5.71 -5.39
N ALA A 69 9.60 6.75 -4.58
CA ALA A 69 10.14 8.02 -5.07
C ALA A 69 11.62 7.92 -5.45
N LYS A 70 12.40 7.06 -4.77
CA LYS A 70 13.82 6.85 -5.06
C LYS A 70 14.10 6.00 -6.30
N ARG A 71 13.13 5.20 -6.77
CA ARG A 71 13.30 4.35 -7.98
C ARG A 71 13.03 5.06 -9.30
N GLY A 72 12.34 6.21 -9.30
CA GLY A 72 11.99 6.95 -10.53
C GLY A 72 13.06 7.87 -11.12
N GLY A 73 14.21 8.05 -10.45
CA GLY A 73 15.18 9.09 -10.81
C GLY A 73 16.43 8.64 -11.60
N ARG A 74 16.51 7.41 -12.12
CA ARG A 74 17.78 6.90 -12.70
C ARG A 74 17.72 6.22 -14.06
N TYR A 75 16.57 6.15 -14.73
CA TYR A 75 16.44 5.36 -15.97
C TYR A 75 15.99 6.13 -17.23
N TRP A 76 16.11 7.47 -17.25
CA TRP A 76 15.95 8.25 -18.48
C TRP A 76 17.08 9.28 -18.58
N SER A 77 18.30 8.81 -18.81
CA SER A 77 19.46 9.61 -19.21
C SER A 77 20.47 8.70 -19.90
N HIS A 78 20.14 8.28 -21.12
CA HIS A 78 21.09 7.97 -22.17
C HIS A 78 20.44 8.21 -23.53
#